data_AF-A0A843ALZ2-F1
#
_entry.id   AF-A0A843ALZ2-F1
#
_cell.length_a   1.000
_cell.length_b   1.000
_cell.length_c   1.000
_cell.angle_alpha   90.00
_cell.angle_beta   90.00
_cell.angle_gamma   90.00
#
_symmetry.space_group_name_H-M   'P 1'
#
loop_
_entity.id
_entity.type
_entity.pdbx_description
1 polymer ?
#
loop_
_entity_poly.entity_id
_entity_poly.type
_entity_poly.pdbx_seq_one_letter_code
_entity_poly.pdbx_strand_id
1 'polypeptide(L)'
;MEKNKKIILGIIIAIIVVVGLISVISIISEDKTPHVSMGGKTYYVGDKLVYQDLDNKSMVEADVIAIEGKYLWSKIPENNKTVYWDTEKEQGWTINNTDT
;
A
#
# COMPACT_ATOMS: atom_id res chain seq x y z
N MET A 1 24.13 51.96 9.92
CA MET A 1 22.97 51.10 10.29
C MET A 1 22.43 50.22 9.15
N GLU A 2 22.81 50.44 7.88
CA GLU A 2 22.25 49.70 6.72
C GLU A 2 22.84 48.30 6.49
N LYS A 3 24.08 48.07 6.94
CA LYS A 3 24.81 46.79 6.72
C LYS A 3 24.12 45.60 7.42
N ASN A 4 23.52 45.84 8.58
CA ASN A 4 22.86 44.79 9.38
C ASN A 4 21.48 44.41 8.83
N LYS A 5 20.78 45.33 8.14
CA LYS A 5 19.46 45.05 7.54
C LYS A 5 19.56 44.08 6.36
N LYS A 6 20.63 44.16 5.56
CA LYS A 6 20.87 43.25 4.43
C LYS A 6 21.18 41.82 4.87
N ILE A 7 21.90 41.66 5.99
CA ILE A 7 22.23 40.35 6.57
C ILE A 7 20.98 39.68 7.13
N ILE A 8 20.15 40.42 7.87
CA ILE A 8 18.91 39.88 8.45
C ILE A 8 17.93 39.46 7.34
N LEU A 9 17.81 40.22 6.26
CA LEU A 9 16.92 39.89 5.15
C LEU A 9 17.36 38.60 4.41
N GLY A 10 18.67 38.39 4.24
CA GLY A 10 19.21 37.17 3.62
C GLY A 10 18.94 35.91 4.45
N ILE A 11 19.00 36.03 5.79
CA ILE A 11 18.72 34.91 6.70
C ILE A 11 17.24 34.50 6.63
N ILE A 12 16.32 35.47 6.55
CA ILE A 12 14.87 35.18 6.45
C ILE A 12 14.55 34.41 5.16
N ILE A 13 15.13 34.81 4.03
CA ILE A 13 14.90 34.14 2.74
C ILE A 13 15.46 32.71 2.77
N ALA A 14 16.64 32.50 3.35
CA ALA A 14 17.23 31.17 3.49
C ALA A 14 16.36 30.24 4.35
N ILE A 15 15.79 30.74 5.45
CA ILE A 15 14.88 29.96 6.31
C ILE A 15 13.61 29.56 5.57
N ILE A 16 13.00 30.47 4.80
CA ILE A 16 11.77 30.17 4.02
C ILE A 16 12.03 29.09 2.97
N VAL A 17 13.18 29.13 2.30
CA VAL A 17 13.55 28.10 1.30
C VAL A 17 13.75 26.74 1.97
N VAL A 18 14.42 26.69 3.13
CA VAL A 18 14.64 25.43 3.86
C VAL A 18 13.33 24.84 4.38
N VAL A 19 12.45 25.65 4.98
CA VAL A 19 11.14 25.20 5.47
C VAL A 19 10.22 24.79 4.31
N GLY A 20 10.28 25.52 3.19
CA GLY A 20 9.57 25.17 1.95
C GLY A 20 10.02 23.83 1.38
N LEU A 21 11.33 23.56 1.34
CA LEU A 21 11.87 22.28 0.86
C LEU A 21 11.53 21.10 1.78
N ILE A 22 11.54 21.28 3.10
CA ILE A 22 11.17 20.23 4.06
C ILE A 22 9.70 19.79 3.86
N SER A 23 8.83 20.72 3.47
CA SER A 23 7.41 20.41 3.22
C SER A 23 7.19 19.64 1.91
N VAL A 24 8.06 19.80 0.91
CA VAL A 24 7.90 19.17 -0.41
C VAL A 24 8.29 17.68 -0.40
N ILE A 25 9.20 17.27 0.48
CA ILE A 25 9.65 15.86 0.55
C ILE A 25 8.56 14.93 1.11
N SER A 26 7.66 15.44 1.96
CA SER A 26 6.55 14.66 2.53
C SER A 26 5.35 14.51 1.58
N ILE A 27 5.35 15.15 0.41
CA ILE A 27 4.22 15.14 -0.54
C ILE A 27 4.53 14.28 -1.77
N ILE A 28 5.68 13.58 -1.79
CA ILE A 28 5.95 12.58 -2.83
C ILE A 28 5.07 11.36 -2.55
N SER A 29 3.86 11.45 -3.10
CA SER A 29 3.03 10.34 -3.55
C SER A 29 2.54 9.40 -2.44
N GLU A 30 1.56 9.86 -1.67
CA GLU A 30 0.50 8.93 -1.26
C GLU A 30 -0.20 8.46 -2.53
N ASP A 31 0.26 7.33 -3.04
CA ASP A 31 -0.39 6.59 -4.11
C ASP A 31 -1.84 6.36 -3.67
N LYS A 32 -2.77 7.11 -4.26
CA LYS A 32 -4.20 7.04 -3.92
C LYS A 32 -4.84 5.70 -4.29
N THR A 33 -4.06 4.82 -4.90
CA THR A 33 -4.46 3.46 -5.23
C THR A 33 -4.26 2.59 -3.99
N PRO A 34 -5.33 1.97 -3.45
CA PRO A 34 -5.20 0.99 -2.38
C PRO A 34 -4.21 -0.09 -2.81
N HIS A 35 -3.14 -0.24 -2.03
CA HIS A 35 -2.09 -1.22 -2.26
C HIS A 35 -1.64 -1.80 -0.92
N VAL A 36 -1.05 -2.98 -0.97
CA VAL A 36 -0.54 -3.66 0.23
C VAL A 36 0.73 -4.42 -0.07
N SER A 37 1.64 -4.49 0.90
CA SER A 37 2.88 -5.24 0.77
C SER A 37 2.80 -6.55 1.56
N MET A 38 3.11 -7.67 0.90
CA MET A 38 3.11 -9.02 1.48
C MET A 38 4.21 -9.86 0.83
N GLY A 39 5.05 -10.54 1.61
CA GLY A 39 6.14 -11.38 1.08
C GLY A 39 7.15 -10.61 0.23
N GLY A 40 7.40 -9.34 0.54
CA GLY A 40 8.32 -8.47 -0.21
C GLY A 40 7.81 -7.99 -1.56
N LYS A 41 6.53 -8.19 -1.89
CA LYS A 41 5.88 -7.68 -3.10
C LYS A 41 4.74 -6.75 -2.72
N THR A 42 4.51 -5.73 -3.55
CA THR A 42 3.35 -4.84 -3.45
C THR A 42 2.27 -5.32 -4.41
N TYR A 43 1.04 -5.44 -3.91
CA TYR A 43 -0.14 -5.87 -4.65
C TYR A 43 -1.13 -4.71 -4.78
N TYR A 44 -1.79 -4.65 -5.93
CA TYR A 44 -2.87 -3.73 -6.27
C TYR A 44 -4.14 -4.50 -6.61
N VAL A 45 -5.29 -3.83 -6.55
CA VAL A 45 -6.56 -4.41 -7.04
C VAL A 45 -6.43 -4.71 -8.53
N GLY A 46 -6.77 -5.94 -8.93
CA GLY A 46 -6.60 -6.46 -10.28
C GLY A 46 -5.31 -7.28 -10.48
N ASP A 47 -4.37 -7.25 -9.53
CA ASP A 47 -3.20 -8.12 -9.60
C ASP A 47 -3.57 -9.59 -9.40
N LYS A 48 -2.68 -10.47 -9.84
CA LYS A 48 -2.73 -11.89 -9.56
C LYS A 48 -1.75 -12.26 -8.46
N LEU A 49 -2.21 -13.06 -7.51
CA LEU A 49 -1.36 -13.70 -6.53
C LEU A 49 -1.48 -15.22 -6.65
N VAL A 50 -0.37 -15.90 -6.40
CA VAL A 50 -0.35 -17.36 -6.34
C VAL A 50 -0.35 -17.76 -4.89
N TYR A 51 -1.31 -18.57 -4.49
CA TYR A 51 -1.35 -19.13 -3.14
C TYR A 51 -1.40 -20.65 -3.18
N GLN A 52 -0.86 -21.27 -2.13
CA GLN A 52 -1.03 -22.70 -1.92
C GLN A 52 -2.35 -22.92 -1.19
N ASP A 53 -3.28 -23.58 -1.84
CA ASP A 53 -4.48 -24.06 -1.18
C ASP A 53 -4.08 -25.23 -0.25
N LEU A 54 -4.31 -25.05 1.05
CA LEU A 54 -3.88 -26.01 2.08
C LEU A 54 -4.69 -27.31 2.01
N ASP A 55 -5.91 -27.27 1.48
CA ASP A 55 -6.79 -28.45 1.40
C ASP A 55 -6.29 -29.42 0.31
N ASN A 56 -5.86 -28.89 -0.83
CA ASN A 56 -5.44 -29.67 -1.99
C ASN A 56 -3.93 -29.63 -2.26
N LYS A 57 -3.15 -28.91 -1.44
CA LYS A 57 -1.70 -28.65 -1.56
C LYS A 57 -1.25 -28.10 -2.91
N SER A 58 -2.18 -27.58 -3.71
CA SER A 58 -1.95 -27.11 -5.06
C SER A 58 -1.76 -25.59 -5.07
N MET A 59 -0.93 -25.12 -5.99
CA MET A 59 -0.76 -23.69 -6.24
C MET A 59 -1.91 -23.21 -7.13
N VAL A 60 -2.63 -22.20 -6.67
CA VAL A 60 -3.81 -21.66 -7.35
C VAL A 60 -3.61 -20.16 -7.55
N GLU A 61 -3.97 -19.67 -8.74
CA GLU A 61 -4.01 -18.23 -9.00
C GLU A 61 -5.29 -17.62 -8.43
N ALA A 62 -5.15 -16.48 -7.76
CA ALA A 62 -6.25 -15.69 -7.27
C ALA A 62 -6.11 -14.23 -7.70
N ASP A 63 -7.22 -13.62 -8.12
CA ASP A 63 -7.29 -12.22 -8.52
C ASP A 63 -7.55 -11.34 -7.29
N VAL A 64 -6.77 -10.29 -7.08
CA VAL A 64 -6.98 -9.33 -6.00
C VAL A 64 -8.21 -8.49 -6.32
N ILE A 65 -9.26 -8.61 -5.51
CA ILE A 65 -10.55 -7.94 -5.74
C ILE A 65 -10.76 -6.71 -4.84
N ALA A 66 -10.10 -6.66 -3.68
CA ALA A 66 -10.20 -5.53 -2.76
C ALA A 66 -8.96 -5.44 -1.86
N ILE A 67 -8.62 -4.23 -1.46
CA ILE A 67 -7.55 -3.92 -0.50
C ILE A 67 -8.08 -2.86 0.46
N GLU A 68 -7.96 -3.11 1.77
CA GLU A 68 -8.36 -2.19 2.83
C GLU A 68 -7.30 -2.18 3.93
N GLY A 69 -6.45 -1.14 3.91
CA GLY A 69 -5.31 -1.05 4.82
C GLY A 69 -4.37 -2.25 4.68
N LYS A 70 -4.29 -3.08 5.73
CA LYS A 70 -3.45 -4.28 5.79
C LYS A 70 -4.17 -5.57 5.38
N TYR A 71 -5.40 -5.44 4.89
CA TYR A 71 -6.21 -6.57 4.49
C TYR A 71 -6.36 -6.59 2.98
N LEU A 72 -6.28 -7.80 2.43
CA LEU A 72 -6.45 -8.06 1.00
C LEU A 72 -7.48 -9.16 0.83
N TRP A 73 -8.34 -9.01 -0.17
CA TRP A 73 -9.26 -10.05 -0.61
C TRP A 73 -8.86 -10.48 -2.00
N SER A 74 -8.71 -11.79 -2.20
CA SER A 74 -8.54 -12.36 -3.52
C SER A 74 -9.64 -13.35 -3.84
N LYS A 75 -9.95 -13.50 -5.13
CA LYS A 75 -10.94 -14.42 -5.63
C LYS A 75 -10.26 -15.47 -6.48
N ILE A 76 -10.57 -16.73 -6.24
CA ILE A 76 -10.15 -17.84 -7.08
C ILE A 76 -11.20 -18.01 -8.18
N PRO A 77 -10.86 -17.76 -9.46
CA PRO A 77 -11.84 -17.83 -10.54
C PRO A 77 -12.41 -19.24 -10.74
N GLU A 78 -11.57 -20.26 -10.52
CA GLU A 78 -11.92 -21.67 -10.81
C GLU A 78 -13.06 -22.21 -9.94
N ASN A 79 -13.13 -21.80 -8.67
CA ASN A 79 -14.09 -22.35 -7.70
C ASN A 79 -14.90 -21.25 -6.97
N ASN A 80 -14.80 -20.00 -7.44
CA ASN A 80 -15.51 -18.84 -6.91
C ASN A 80 -15.26 -18.60 -5.39
N LYS A 81 -14.22 -19.19 -4.81
CA LYS A 81 -13.86 -18.98 -3.41
C LYS A 81 -13.18 -17.63 -3.25
N THR A 82 -13.41 -17.00 -2.10
CA THR A 82 -12.71 -15.77 -1.72
C THR A 82 -11.72 -16.10 -0.62
N VAL A 83 -10.50 -15.59 -0.73
CA VAL A 83 -9.47 -15.71 0.31
C VAL A 83 -9.27 -14.33 0.91
N TYR A 84 -9.36 -14.26 2.22
CA TYR A 84 -9.03 -13.09 3.01
C TYR A 84 -7.59 -13.22 3.48
N TRP A 85 -6.83 -12.13 3.40
CA TRP A 85 -5.42 -12.07 3.77
C TRP A 85 -5.18 -11.00 4.84
N ASP A 86 -4.57 -11.40 5.95
CA ASP A 86 -3.89 -10.51 6.89
C ASP A 86 -2.43 -10.40 6.44
N THR A 87 -2.10 -9.32 5.71
CA THR A 87 -0.81 -9.20 5.04
C THR A 87 0.34 -8.89 5.99
N GLU A 88 0.06 -8.34 7.18
CA GLU A 88 1.07 -8.14 8.23
C GLU A 88 1.53 -9.47 8.81
N LYS A 89 0.61 -10.44 8.92
CA LYS A 89 0.90 -11.78 9.43
C LYS A 89 1.28 -12.76 8.31
N GLU A 90 1.13 -12.36 7.05
CA GLU A 90 1.27 -13.21 5.88
C GLU A 90 0.40 -14.48 5.96
N GLN A 91 -0.83 -14.31 6.47
CA GLN A 91 -1.79 -15.40 6.65
C GLN A 91 -3.05 -15.17 5.84
N GLY A 92 -3.54 -16.24 5.21
CA GLY A 92 -4.77 -16.23 4.43
C GLY A 92 -5.76 -17.28 4.92
N TRP A 93 -7.06 -16.98 4.84
CA TRP A 93 -8.13 -17.93 5.14
C TRP A 93 -9.20 -17.86 4.05
N THR A 94 -9.63 -19.03 3.60
CA THR A 94 -10.72 -19.15 2.65
C THR A 94 -12.04 -18.83 3.35
N ILE A 95 -12.74 -17.82 2.83
CA ILE A 95 -14.11 -17.52 3.23
C ILE A 95 -15.01 -18.28 2.26
N ASN A 96 -15.62 -19.35 2.77
CA ASN A 96 -16.72 -20.00 2.07
C ASN A 96 -17.90 -19.03 2.09
N ASN A 97 -18.27 -18.50 0.93
CA ASN A 97 -19.62 -17.95 0.78
C ASN A 97 -20.56 -19.12 1.03
N THR A 98 -21.14 -19.15 2.23
CA THR A 98 -22.27 -20.01 2.52
C THR A 98 -23.40 -19.39 1.72
N ASP A 99 -23.69 -19.98 0.55
CA ASP A 99 -24.87 -19.62 -0.23
C ASP A 99 -26.06 -19.61 0.73
N THR A 100 -26.72 -18.45 0.79
CA THR A 100 -27.99 -18.28 1.51
C THR A 100 -29.13 -18.70 0.61
#